data_AF-A0A4Y6KPG5-F1
#
_entry.id   AF-A0A4Y6KPG5-F1
#
_cell.length_a   1.000
_cell.length_b   1.000
_cell.length_c   1.000
_cell.angle_alpha   90.00
_cell.angle_beta   90.00
_cell.angle_gamma   90.00
#
_symmetry.space_group_name_H-M   'P 1'
#
loop_
_entity.id
_entity.type
_entity.pdbx_description
1 polymer ?
#
loop_
_entity_poly.entity_id
_entity_poly.type
_entity_poly.pdbx_seq_one_letter_code
_entity_poly.pdbx_strand_id
1 'polypeptide(L)'
;MVIGFGGWGVLGASLPQDGEQAASLGRVWGTFPGDSDAEFWIVVTRQPINGRFYMWPDTSWEYIGASDFFTAQLYLNGAVFGLPQTVTLTSGVG
;
A
#
# COMPACT_ATOMS: atom_id res chain seq x y z
N MET A 1 -15.42 4.24 10.24
CA MET A 1 -15.62 3.49 8.98
C MET A 1 -14.31 2.78 8.68
N VAL A 2 -14.19 1.51 9.01
CA VAL A 2 -13.04 0.68 8.63
C VAL A 2 -13.38 0.08 7.28
N ILE A 3 -12.72 0.51 6.21
CA ILE A 3 -12.80 -0.17 4.92
C ILE A 3 -11.46 -0.89 4.75
N GLY A 4 -11.53 -2.21 4.83
CA GLY A 4 -10.40 -3.13 4.78
C GLY A 4 -10.80 -4.41 5.50
N PHE A 5 -11.42 -5.35 4.77
CA PHE A 5 -11.63 -6.70 5.29
C PHE A 5 -10.25 -7.35 5.47
N GLY A 6 -9.90 -7.75 6.69
CA GLY A 6 -8.68 -8.52 6.95
C GLY A 6 -8.73 -9.89 6.26
N GLY A 7 -7.56 -10.39 5.82
CA GLY A 7 -7.42 -11.72 5.20
C GLY A 7 -7.16 -11.72 3.68
N TRP A 8 -6.70 -10.61 3.11
CA TRP A 8 -6.35 -10.47 1.69
C TRP A 8 -4.87 -10.14 1.48
N GLY A 9 -4.01 -10.50 2.43
CA GLY A 9 -2.59 -10.25 2.27
C GLY A 9 -2.00 -11.08 1.12
N VAL A 10 -0.96 -10.55 0.48
CA VAL A 10 -0.26 -11.22 -0.62
C VAL A 10 1.17 -11.52 -0.17
N LEU A 11 1.70 -12.68 -0.57
CA LEU A 11 3.09 -13.03 -0.26
C LEU A 11 4.06 -12.03 -0.87
N GLY A 12 5.12 -11.69 -0.14
CA GLY A 12 6.14 -10.74 -0.59
C GLY A 12 6.74 -11.08 -1.95
N ALA A 13 6.87 -12.36 -2.27
CA ALA A 13 7.34 -12.86 -3.56
C ALA A 13 6.39 -12.56 -4.74
N SER A 14 5.10 -12.36 -4.44
CA SER A 14 4.03 -12.11 -5.43
C SER A 14 3.68 -10.63 -5.56
N LEU A 15 4.31 -9.75 -4.77
CA LEU A 15 4.09 -8.32 -4.84
C LEU A 15 4.61 -7.72 -6.15
N PRO A 16 3.82 -6.89 -6.85
CA PRO A 16 4.27 -6.16 -8.02
C PRO A 16 5.52 -5.31 -7.73
N GLN A 17 6.51 -5.42 -8.61
CA GLN A 17 7.78 -4.69 -8.52
C GLN A 17 7.78 -3.38 -9.30
N ASP A 18 6.78 -3.19 -10.14
CA ASP A 18 6.52 -2.04 -10.98
C ASP A 18 5.00 -1.83 -11.14
N GLY A 19 4.62 -0.68 -11.69
CA GLY A 19 3.24 -0.26 -11.86
C GLY A 19 3.17 1.18 -12.34
N GLU A 20 1.99 1.62 -12.78
CA GLU A 20 1.75 2.99 -13.26
C GLU A 20 2.06 4.03 -12.18
N GLN A 21 1.84 3.67 -10.91
CA GLN A 21 2.10 4.50 -9.73
C GLN A 21 3.31 4.01 -8.90
N ALA A 22 4.28 3.37 -9.57
CA ALA A 22 5.42 2.65 -8.99
C ALA A 22 5.11 1.24 -8.44
N ALA A 23 6.12 0.61 -7.84
CA ALA A 23 5.99 -0.69 -7.19
C ALA A 23 4.90 -0.66 -6.11
N SER A 24 4.32 -1.82 -5.85
CA SER A 24 3.40 -1.99 -4.73
C SER A 24 4.03 -1.49 -3.42
N LEU A 25 3.25 -0.89 -2.53
CA LEU A 25 3.79 -0.32 -1.30
C LEU A 25 4.44 -1.38 -0.41
N GLY A 26 3.90 -2.61 -0.41
CA GLY A 26 4.51 -3.74 0.29
C GLY A 26 5.92 -4.03 -0.25
N ARG A 27 6.14 -3.87 -1.57
CA ARG A 27 7.47 -4.02 -2.17
C ARG A 27 8.42 -2.89 -1.76
N VAL A 28 7.91 -1.67 -1.65
CA VAL A 28 8.71 -0.49 -1.24
C VAL A 28 9.07 -0.53 0.24
N TRP A 29 8.17 -1.02 1.09
CA TRP A 29 8.31 -0.99 2.56
C TRP A 29 8.86 -2.29 3.15
N GLY A 30 8.76 -3.41 2.43
CA GLY A 30 9.34 -4.68 2.83
C GLY A 30 10.85 -4.74 2.65
N THR A 31 11.46 -5.71 3.32
CA THR A 31 12.89 -6.00 3.21
C THR A 31 13.08 -7.23 2.33
N PHE A 32 13.48 -7.05 1.07
CA PHE A 32 13.69 -8.16 0.15
C PHE A 32 15.19 -8.50 -0.03
N PRO A 33 15.56 -9.79 -0.13
CA PRO A 33 14.67 -10.96 -0.24
C PRO A 33 14.11 -11.50 1.08
N GLY A 34 14.46 -10.94 2.24
CA GLY A 34 14.12 -11.49 3.56
C GLY A 34 12.63 -11.73 3.83
N ASP A 35 11.76 -10.89 3.26
CA ASP A 35 10.31 -10.97 3.45
C ASP A 35 9.58 -11.67 2.29
N SER A 36 10.27 -12.43 1.42
CA SER A 36 9.63 -13.10 0.27
C SER A 36 8.46 -14.00 0.67
N ASP A 37 8.57 -14.64 1.83
CA ASP A 37 7.61 -15.62 2.33
C ASP A 37 6.63 -15.00 3.35
N ALA A 38 6.77 -13.70 3.64
CA ALA A 38 5.86 -12.99 4.53
C ALA A 38 4.58 -12.59 3.79
N GLU A 39 3.44 -12.69 4.47
CA GLU A 39 2.19 -12.12 4.01
C GLU A 39 2.19 -10.60 4.27
N PHE A 40 2.02 -9.81 3.21
CA PHE A 40 1.92 -8.36 3.28
C PHE A 40 0.47 -7.91 3.26
N TRP A 41 0.12 -7.03 4.19
CA TRP A 41 -1.16 -6.32 4.18
C TRP A 41 -0.95 -4.87 4.55
N ILE A 42 -1.59 -3.95 3.82
CA ILE A 42 -1.55 -2.52 4.10
C ILE A 42 -2.94 -2.01 4.41
N VAL A 43 -3.03 -1.30 5.52
CA VAL A 43 -4.27 -0.66 5.98
C VAL A 43 -4.11 0.84 5.86
N VAL A 44 -4.92 1.45 5.00
CA VAL A 44 -4.99 2.91 4.90
C VAL A 44 -5.70 3.46 6.13
N THR A 45 -4.96 4.17 6.97
CA THR A 45 -5.44 4.79 8.21
C THR A 45 -5.96 6.21 8.00
N ARG A 46 -5.54 6.87 6.91
CA ARG A 46 -6.08 8.14 6.44
C ARG A 46 -6.23 8.12 4.92
N GLN A 47 -7.46 8.26 4.43
CA GLN A 47 -7.77 8.39 3.01
C GLN A 47 -7.36 9.78 2.48
N PRO A 48 -6.92 9.89 1.22
CA PRO A 48 -6.86 11.19 0.56
C PRO A 48 -8.29 11.71 0.32
N ILE A 49 -8.43 13.03 0.28
CA ILE A 49 -9.72 13.72 0.14
C ILE A 49 -9.89 14.39 -1.23
N ASN A 50 -8.79 14.64 -1.96
CA ASN A 50 -8.80 15.42 -3.20
C ASN A 50 -8.79 14.57 -4.48
N GLY A 51 -9.40 13.38 -4.46
CA GLY A 51 -9.41 12.48 -5.61
C GLY A 51 -10.09 11.15 -5.36
N ARG A 52 -9.83 10.20 -6.26
CA ARG A 52 -10.25 8.81 -6.13
C ARG A 52 -9.02 7.96 -5.87
N PHE A 53 -9.03 7.25 -4.76
CA PHE A 53 -7.97 6.36 -4.34
C PHE A 53 -8.49 4.92 -4.31
N TYR A 54 -7.70 4.01 -4.87
CA TYR A 54 -7.96 2.58 -4.81
C TYR A 54 -6.66 1.86 -4.48
N MET A 55 -6.74 0.86 -3.60
CA MET A 55 -5.61 -0.03 -3.28
C MET A 55 -6.09 -1.47 -3.42
N TRP A 56 -5.32 -2.25 -4.17
CA TRP A 56 -5.54 -3.68 -4.35
C TRP A 56 -4.91 -4.50 -3.20
N PRO A 57 -5.34 -5.77 -3.05
CA PRO A 57 -4.79 -6.71 -2.07
C PRO A 57 -3.27 -6.89 -2.12
N ASP A 58 -2.69 -6.85 -3.32
CA ASP A 58 -1.25 -6.92 -3.55
C ASP A 58 -0.52 -5.61 -3.23
N THR A 59 -1.20 -4.67 -2.58
CA THR A 59 -0.70 -3.35 -2.17
C THR A 59 -0.29 -2.44 -3.31
N SER A 60 -0.61 -2.81 -4.56
CA SER A 60 -0.63 -1.86 -5.67
C SER A 60 -1.77 -0.87 -5.45
N TRP A 61 -1.66 0.31 -6.04
CA TRP A 61 -2.62 1.39 -5.82
C TRP A 61 -2.69 2.32 -7.01
N GLU A 62 -3.83 3.01 -7.12
CA GLU A 62 -4.11 4.02 -8.13
C GLU A 62 -4.67 5.26 -7.44
N TYR A 63 -4.27 6.43 -7.93
CA TYR A 63 -4.84 7.69 -7.51
C TYR A 63 -5.07 8.63 -8.68
N ILE A 64 -6.30 9.15 -8.78
CA ILE A 64 -6.67 10.17 -9.75
C ILE A 64 -7.24 11.37 -8.99
N GLY A 65 -6.55 12.51 -9.02
CA GLY A 65 -6.98 13.71 -8.32
C GLY A 65 -5.91 14.80 -8.27
N ALA A 66 -6.23 15.88 -7.55
CA ALA A 66 -5.24 16.90 -7.21
C ALA A 66 -4.23 16.34 -6.19
N SER A 67 -3.06 16.97 -6.08
CA SER A 67 -2.05 16.53 -5.11
C SER A 67 -2.62 16.43 -3.69
N ASP A 68 -2.30 15.34 -3.00
CA ASP A 68 -2.78 15.04 -1.65
C ASP A 68 -1.80 14.06 -0.97
N PHE A 69 -2.25 13.36 0.06
CA PHE A 69 -1.53 12.27 0.68
C PHE A 69 -2.49 11.27 1.30
N PHE A 70 -2.01 10.05 1.49
CA PHE A 70 -2.65 9.06 2.35
C PHE A 70 -1.66 8.58 3.41
N THR A 71 -2.18 8.05 4.51
CA THR A 71 -1.37 7.40 5.55
C THR A 71 -1.78 5.95 5.63
N ALA A 72 -0.80 5.04 5.71
CA ALA A 72 -1.06 3.62 5.81
C ALA A 72 -0.13 2.93 6.80
N GLN A 73 -0.61 1.82 7.38
CA GLN A 73 0.13 0.95 8.27
C GLN A 73 0.43 -0.37 7.56
N LEU A 74 1.70 -0.81 7.59
CA LEU A 74 2.11 -2.12 7.13
C LEU A 74 1.86 -3.18 8.21
N TYR A 75 1.38 -4.33 7.78
CA TYR A 75 1.32 -5.56 8.54
C TYR A 75 2.09 -6.65 7.80
N LEU A 76 2.93 -7.39 8.54
CA LEU A 76 3.63 -8.58 8.07
C LEU A 76 3.15 -9.78 8.87
N ASN A 77 2.67 -10.82 8.19
CA ASN A 77 2.13 -12.04 8.82
C ASN A 77 1.07 -11.71 9.90
N GLY A 78 0.20 -10.75 9.61
CA GLY A 78 -0.84 -10.28 10.52
C GLY A 78 -0.36 -9.40 11.70
N ALA A 79 0.94 -9.15 11.84
CA ALA A 79 1.49 -8.28 12.89
C ALA A 79 1.81 -6.89 12.36
N VAL A 80 1.52 -5.85 13.15
CA VAL A 80 1.91 -4.46 12.84
C VAL A 80 3.41 -4.39 12.66
N PHE A 81 3.86 -3.84 11.53
CA PHE A 81 5.27 -3.64 11.23
C PHE A 81 5.60 -2.16 11.10
N GLY A 82 6.45 -1.66 11.99
CA GLY A 82 6.86 -0.25 12.01
C GLY A 82 5.72 0.72 12.35
N LEU A 83 6.00 2.01 12.15
CA LEU A 83 5.03 3.10 12.34
C LEU A 83 4.22 3.35 11.05
N PRO A 84 3.02 3.93 11.14
CA PRO A 84 2.29 4.37 9.95
C PRO A 84 3.11 5.36 9.12
N GLN A 85 3.12 5.15 7.80
CA GLN A 85 3.86 5.99 6.87
C GLN A 85 2.90 6.86 6.04
N THR A 86 3.37 8.04 5.66
CA THR A 86 2.64 8.96 4.79
C THR A 86 3.22 8.90 3.37
N VAL A 87 2.34 8.72 2.40
CA VAL A 87 2.67 8.72 0.97
C VAL A 87 2.08 9.96 0.33
N THR A 88 2.95 10.78 -0.24
CA THR A 88 2.54 11.97 -0.99
C THR A 88 2.05 11.56 -2.38
N LEU A 89 0.87 12.04 -2.73
CA LEU A 89 0.26 11.90 -4.04
C LEU A 89 0.50 13.21 -4.79
N THR A 90 1.29 13.18 -5.85
CA THR A 90 1.49 14.35 -6.73
C THR A 90 0.51 14.31 -7.89
N SER A 91 -0.04 15.48 -8.27
CA SER A 91 -0.90 15.58 -9.45
C SER A 91 -0.09 15.31 -10.73
N GLY A 92 -0.53 14.32 -11.51
CA GLY A 92 0.05 13.91 -12.79
C GLY A 92 0.81 12.59 -12.67
N VAL A 93 0.53 11.53 -13.42
CA VAL A 93 -0.34 11.33 -14.59
C VAL A 93 -0.78 9.86 -14.54
N GLY A 94 -2.05 9.57 -14.86
CA GLY A 94 -2.37 8.30 -15.52
C GLY A 94 -2.00 8.39 -16.99
#